data_AF-A0A7S4CJN8-F1
#
_entry.id   AF-A0A7S4CJN8-F1
#
_cell.length_a   1.000
_cell.length_b   1.000
_cell.length_c   1.000
_cell.angle_alpha   90.00
_cell.angle_beta   90.00
_cell.angle_gamma   90.00
#
_symmetry.space_group_name_H-M   'P 1'
#
loop_
_entity.id
_entity.type
_entity.pdbx_description
1 polymer ?
#
loop_
_entity_poly.entity_id
_entity_poly.type
_entity_poly.pdbx_seq_one_letter_code
_entity_poly.pdbx_strand_id
1 'polypeptide(L)'
;TPAPLPTSASSFELQFAIPPRSCVLLSWAFDKQSLKLAWYPPDAHRGFELPSPLISLQVPGDAGWPAPVLYHASPMLVLSPTPDFSMPFNVITLSCTILALLLGSFFNVLVRDKYK
;
A
#
# COMPACT_ATOMS: atom_id res chain seq x y z
N THR A 1 -6.89 6.17 17.72
CA THR A 1 -6.51 7.09 16.63
C THR A 1 -5.84 6.25 15.56
N PRO A 2 -6.27 6.30 14.28
CA PRO A 2 -5.57 5.54 13.25
C PRO A 2 -4.16 6.10 13.09
N ALA A 3 -3.18 5.21 12.88
CA ALA A 3 -1.79 5.59 12.68
C ALA A 3 -1.67 6.53 11.47
N PRO A 4 -0.86 7.60 11.54
CA PRO A 4 -0.67 8.49 10.40
C PRO A 4 -0.01 7.69 9.27
N LEU A 5 -0.70 7.57 8.13
CA LEU A 5 -0.14 7.00 6.90
C LEU A 5 1.24 7.65 6.63
N PRO A 6 2.28 6.90 6.23
CA PRO A 6 3.52 7.52 5.78
C PRO A 6 3.12 8.43 4.62
N THR A 7 3.72 9.61 4.52
CA THR A 7 3.47 10.59 3.46
C THR A 7 3.41 9.89 2.10
N SER A 8 2.19 9.57 1.65
CA SER A 8 1.89 8.92 0.39
C SER A 8 1.94 9.98 -0.70
N ALA A 9 3.10 10.61 -0.87
CA ALA A 9 3.34 11.44 -2.03
C ALA A 9 3.74 10.52 -3.19
N SER A 10 2.78 9.71 -3.67
CA SER A 10 2.88 9.08 -4.99
C SER A 10 2.34 10.03 -6.07
N SER A 11 2.51 11.34 -5.88
CA SER A 11 2.22 12.34 -6.90
C SER A 11 3.49 12.57 -7.70
N PHE A 12 3.47 12.16 -8.97
CA PHE A 12 4.53 12.44 -9.91
C PHE A 12 4.04 13.52 -10.87
N GLU A 13 4.71 14.66 -10.89
CA GLU A 13 4.44 15.76 -11.81
C GLU A 13 5.62 15.93 -12.76
N LEU A 14 5.35 16.00 -14.05
CA LEU A 14 6.36 16.20 -15.09
C LEU A 14 5.87 17.25 -16.08
N GLN A 15 6.69 18.28 -16.29
CA GLN A 15 6.43 19.36 -17.22
C GLN A 15 7.51 19.37 -18.29
N PHE A 16 7.12 19.42 -19.56
CA PHE A 16 8.04 19.46 -20.70
C PHE A 16 7.39 20.17 -21.88
N ALA A 17 8.20 20.85 -22.68
CA ALA A 17 7.75 21.52 -23.91
C ALA A 17 7.84 20.55 -25.09
N ILE A 18 6.73 20.38 -25.81
CA ILE A 18 6.64 19.51 -26.98
C ILE A 18 6.70 20.39 -28.24
N PRO A 19 7.71 20.23 -29.11
CA PRO A 19 7.78 20.96 -30.37
C PRO A 19 6.60 20.65 -31.31
N PRO A 20 6.23 21.57 -32.21
CA PRO A 20 5.18 21.31 -33.19
C PRO A 20 5.55 20.13 -34.09
N ARG A 21 4.55 19.29 -34.42
CA ARG A 21 4.70 18.08 -35.23
C ARG A 21 5.64 17.02 -34.64
N SER A 22 5.78 16.97 -33.31
CA SER A 22 6.51 15.91 -32.63
C SER A 22 5.56 14.91 -31.94
N CYS A 23 6.04 13.67 -31.79
CA CYS A 23 5.35 12.61 -31.06
C CYS A 23 6.19 12.29 -29.82
N VAL A 24 5.55 12.22 -28.65
CA VAL A 24 6.22 11.89 -27.38
C VAL A 24 5.62 10.61 -26.83
N LEU A 25 6.49 9.63 -26.58
CA LEU A 25 6.17 8.41 -25.86
C LEU A 25 6.83 8.47 -24.49
N LEU A 26 6.04 8.27 -23.46
CA LEU A 26 6.46 8.43 -22.08
C LEU A 26 6.22 7.11 -21.33
N SER A 27 7.29 6.55 -20.77
CA SER A 27 7.27 5.26 -20.10
C SER A 27 8.16 5.32 -18.86
N TRP A 28 7.66 4.83 -17.74
CA TRP A 28 8.41 4.76 -16.49
C TRP A 28 8.30 3.38 -15.88
N ALA A 29 9.43 2.89 -15.37
CA ALA A 29 9.45 1.70 -14.53
C ALA A 29 9.17 2.11 -13.08
N PHE A 30 8.41 1.28 -12.37
CA PHE A 30 8.20 1.44 -10.94
C PHE A 30 8.47 0.12 -10.23
N ASP A 31 9.10 0.21 -9.06
CA ASP A 31 9.30 -0.93 -8.19
C ASP A 31 8.26 -0.92 -7.06
N LYS A 32 7.71 -2.10 -6.79
CA LYS A 32 6.81 -2.30 -5.64
C LYS A 32 7.65 -2.50 -4.40
N GLN A 33 7.54 -1.57 -3.45
CA GLN A 33 8.15 -1.75 -2.14
C GLN A 33 7.27 -2.65 -1.27
N SER A 34 7.88 -3.51 -0.46
CA SER A 34 7.16 -4.30 0.55
C SER A 34 6.60 -3.37 1.62
N LEU A 35 5.28 -3.32 1.75
CA LEU A 35 4.64 -2.58 2.83
C LEU A 35 4.80 -3.32 4.17
N LYS A 36 4.92 -2.55 5.26
CA LYS A 36 4.81 -3.14 6.62
C LYS A 36 3.37 -3.60 6.85
N LEU A 37 3.20 -4.59 7.73
CA LEU A 37 1.91 -5.19 8.09
C LEU A 37 0.81 -4.15 8.39
N ALA A 38 1.14 -3.11 9.15
CA ALA A 38 0.20 -2.06 9.56
C ALA A 38 -0.25 -1.12 8.41
N TRP A 39 0.39 -1.19 7.25
CA TRP A 39 0.09 -0.33 6.09
C TRP A 39 -0.71 -1.03 5.01
N TYR A 40 -1.00 -2.32 5.18
CA TYR A 40 -1.91 -3.00 4.28
C TYR A 40 -3.34 -2.49 4.50
N PRO A 41 -4.11 -2.29 3.41
CA PRO A 41 -5.54 -2.12 3.54
C PRO A 41 -6.16 -3.34 4.24
N PRO A 42 -7.36 -3.20 4.84
CA PRO A 42 -8.06 -4.30 5.52
C PRO A 42 -8.28 -5.52 4.61
N ASP A 43 -8.27 -5.31 3.29
CA ASP A 43 -8.25 -6.36 2.28
C ASP A 43 -7.04 -6.18 1.33
N ALA A 44 -6.00 -7.00 1.53
CA ALA A 44 -4.80 -6.96 0.71
C ALA A 44 -5.02 -7.48 -0.72
N HIS A 45 -6.09 -8.24 -0.97
CA HIS A 45 -6.39 -8.77 -2.31
C HIS A 45 -6.97 -7.71 -3.25
N ARG A 46 -7.48 -6.60 -2.71
CA ARG A 46 -8.03 -5.48 -3.50
C ARG A 46 -6.95 -4.63 -4.19
N GLY A 47 -5.75 -4.55 -3.61
CA GLY A 47 -4.67 -3.69 -4.09
C GLY A 47 -4.86 -2.20 -3.74
N PHE A 48 -4.04 -1.35 -4.37
CA PHE A 48 -4.03 0.10 -4.20
C PHE A 48 -4.65 0.81 -5.40
N GLU A 49 -5.51 1.79 -5.14
CA GLU A 49 -6.10 2.64 -6.19
C GLU A 49 -5.17 3.82 -6.46
N LEU A 50 -4.70 3.95 -7.69
CA LEU A 50 -4.01 5.15 -8.16
C LEU A 50 -5.05 6.13 -8.71
N PRO A 51 -4.95 7.41 -8.34
CA PRO A 51 -5.81 8.43 -8.89
C PRO A 51 -5.61 8.55 -10.41
N SER A 52 -6.63 9.07 -11.09
CA SER A 52 -6.57 9.38 -12.52
C SER A 52 -5.36 10.29 -12.81
N PRO A 53 -4.47 9.92 -13.75
CA PRO A 53 -3.42 10.82 -14.19
C PRO A 53 -4.05 11.99 -14.94
N LEU A 54 -3.62 13.20 -14.58
CA LEU A 54 -4.06 14.45 -15.17
C LEU A 54 -2.97 15.01 -16.07
N ILE A 55 -3.33 15.29 -17.32
CA ILE A 55 -2.43 15.93 -18.29
C ILE A 55 -2.98 17.33 -18.58
N SER A 56 -2.20 18.36 -18.26
CA SER A 56 -2.49 19.75 -18.60
C SER A 56 -1.73 20.13 -19.87
N LEU A 57 -2.46 20.54 -20.90
CA LEU A 57 -1.89 21.03 -22.15
C LEU A 57 -2.09 22.55 -22.24
N GLN A 58 -0.99 23.28 -22.40
CA GLN A 58 -1.00 24.70 -22.74
C GLN A 58 -0.38 24.89 -24.11
N VAL A 59 -1.17 25.34 -25.08
CA VAL A 59 -0.72 25.64 -26.43
C VAL A 59 -0.65 27.16 -26.58
N PRO A 60 0.52 27.75 -26.88
CA PRO A 60 0.62 29.19 -27.11
C PRO A 60 -0.19 29.58 -28.35
N GLY A 61 -1.11 30.53 -28.21
CA GLY A 61 -1.94 31.06 -29.29
C GLY A 61 -1.59 32.51 -29.64
N ASP A 62 -2.19 33.04 -30.71
CA ASP A 62 -1.89 34.37 -31.24
C ASP A 62 -2.15 35.53 -30.24
N ALA A 63 -3.01 35.30 -29.25
CA ALA A 63 -3.40 36.28 -28.22
C ALA A 63 -2.73 36.02 -26.83
N GLY A 64 -1.74 35.14 -26.76
CA GLY A 64 -1.04 34.78 -25.51
C GLY A 64 -1.26 33.33 -25.08
N TRP A 65 -1.18 33.06 -23.77
CA TRP A 65 -1.38 31.73 -23.19
C TRP A 65 -2.87 31.51 -22.85
N PRO A 66 -3.61 30.71 -23.62
CA PRO A 66 -5.00 30.37 -23.29
C PRO A 66 -5.07 29.50 -22.02
N ALA A 67 -6.29 29.35 -21.48
CA ALA A 67 -6.54 28.46 -20.35
C ALA A 67 -6.08 27.02 -20.68
N PRO A 68 -5.50 26.30 -19.71
CA PRO A 68 -5.01 24.94 -19.92
C PRO A 68 -6.15 23.97 -20.24
N VAL A 69 -5.95 23.13 -21.25
CA VAL A 69 -6.85 22.01 -21.54
C VAL A 69 -6.46 20.83 -20.67
N LEU A 70 -7.44 20.27 -19.95
CA LEU A 70 -7.22 19.16 -19.03
C LEU A 70 -7.71 17.86 -19.66
N TYR A 71 -6.84 16.84 -19.68
CA TYR A 71 -7.18 15.47 -20.04
C TYR A 71 -7.08 14.58 -18.82
N HIS A 72 -8.14 13.82 -18.55
CA HIS A 72 -8.19 12.80 -17.50
C HIS A 72 -8.09 11.42 -18.13
N ALA A 73 -7.14 10.62 -17.67
CA ALA A 73 -7.03 9.22 -18.04
C ALA A 73 -7.76 8.33 -17.03
N SER A 74 -7.94 7.05 -17.35
CA SER A 74 -8.57 6.10 -16.43
C SER A 74 -7.71 5.90 -15.17
N PRO A 75 -8.32 5.79 -13.97
CA PRO A 75 -7.60 5.39 -12.77
C PRO A 75 -7.07 3.97 -12.92
N MET A 76 -5.99 3.65 -12.20
CA MET A 76 -5.32 2.35 -12.30
C MET A 76 -5.33 1.63 -10.95
N LEU A 77 -5.58 0.33 -10.98
CA LEU A 77 -5.45 -0.53 -9.80
C LEU A 77 -4.09 -1.22 -9.81
N VAL A 78 -3.32 -1.06 -8.73
CA VAL A 78 -2.05 -1.77 -8.54
C VAL A 78 -2.22 -2.82 -7.46
N LEU A 79 -2.09 -4.08 -7.87
CA LEU A 79 -2.03 -5.21 -6.95
C LEU A 79 -0.72 -5.14 -6.17
N SER A 80 -0.82 -5.01 -4.85
CA SER A 80 0.32 -5.21 -3.96
C SER A 80 0.63 -6.71 -3.88
N PRO A 81 1.90 -7.12 -3.74
CA PRO A 81 2.19 -8.47 -3.27
C PRO A 81 1.48 -8.68 -1.93
N THR A 82 0.58 -9.65 -1.82
CA THR A 82 -0.09 -9.95 -0.55
C THR A 82 0.92 -10.58 0.40
N PRO A 83 1.17 -10.00 1.58
CA PRO A 83 2.04 -10.59 2.56
C PRO A 83 1.30 -11.75 3.21
N ASP A 84 2.04 -12.73 3.67
CA ASP A 84 1.58 -13.91 4.37
C ASP A 84 1.13 -13.56 5.80
N PHE A 85 -0.05 -12.96 5.94
CA PHE A 85 -0.65 -12.62 7.23
C PHE A 85 -0.84 -13.84 8.16
N SER A 86 -0.84 -15.05 7.60
CA SER A 86 -0.95 -16.30 8.34
C SER A 86 0.33 -16.65 9.13
N MET A 87 1.51 -16.19 8.72
CA MET A 87 2.77 -16.50 9.42
C MET A 87 2.79 -15.98 10.86
N PRO A 88 2.59 -14.68 11.13
CA PRO A 88 2.54 -14.19 12.51
C PRO A 88 1.35 -14.75 13.29
N PHE A 89 0.20 -14.98 12.63
CA PHE A 89 -0.98 -15.58 13.27
C PHE A 89 -0.70 -17.00 13.81
N ASN A 90 -0.06 -17.83 12.99
CA ASN A 90 0.30 -19.19 13.38
C ASN A 90 1.27 -19.20 14.57
N VAL A 91 2.25 -18.28 14.57
CA VAL A 91 3.22 -18.14 15.68
C VAL A 91 2.54 -17.71 16.98
N ILE A 92 1.63 -16.74 16.91
CA ILE A 92 0.88 -16.29 18.10
C ILE A 92 0.04 -17.44 18.65
N THR A 93 -0.69 -18.16 17.79
CA THR A 93 -1.52 -19.29 18.19
C THR A 93 -0.68 -20.39 18.86
N LEU A 94 0.46 -20.74 18.27
CA LEU A 94 1.39 -21.73 18.82
C LEU A 94 1.97 -21.27 20.17
N SER A 95 2.39 -20.02 20.29
CA SER A 95 2.89 -19.48 21.57
C SER A 95 1.84 -19.51 22.68
N CYS A 96 0.57 -19.19 22.35
CA CYS A 96 -0.55 -19.27 23.28
C CYS A 96 -0.80 -20.71 23.75
N THR A 97 -0.75 -21.69 22.83
CA THR A 97 -0.91 -23.10 23.18
C THR A 97 0.19 -23.60 24.10
N ILE A 98 1.45 -23.23 23.84
CA ILE A 98 2.58 -23.59 24.70
C ILE A 98 2.42 -22.97 26.09
N LEU A 99 2.03 -21.69 26.17
CA LEU A 99 1.80 -21.01 27.45
C LEU A 99 0.68 -21.69 28.26
N ALA A 100 -0.42 -22.08 27.60
CA ALA A 100 -1.54 -22.78 28.24
C ALA A 100 -1.12 -24.15 28.77
N LEU A 101 -0.33 -24.92 28.01
CA LEU A 101 0.17 -26.23 28.44
C LEU A 101 1.14 -26.11 29.62
N LEU A 102 2.04 -25.12 29.59
CA LEU A 102 2.96 -24.86 30.70
C LEU A 102 2.20 -24.50 31.97
N LEU A 103 1.31 -23.51 31.91
CA LEU A 103 0.48 -23.09 33.03
C LEU A 103 -0.35 -24.28 33.56
N GLY A 104 -1.03 -25.02 32.68
CA GLY A 104 -1.81 -26.20 33.06
C GLY A 104 -0.96 -27.27 33.74
N SER A 105 0.26 -27.51 33.25
CA SER A 105 1.21 -28.44 33.88
C SER A 105 1.65 -27.96 35.26
N PHE A 106 1.98 -26.67 35.41
CA PHE A 106 2.36 -26.09 36.70
C PHE A 106 1.22 -26.16 37.72
N PHE A 107 -0.01 -25.82 37.33
CA PHE A 107 -1.17 -25.94 38.19
C PHE A 107 -1.46 -27.38 38.58
N ASN A 108 -1.32 -28.33 37.65
CA ASN A 108 -1.51 -29.75 37.95
C ASN A 108 -0.51 -30.26 39.00
N VAL A 109 0.76 -29.87 38.91
CA VAL A 109 1.77 -30.22 39.93
C VAL A 109 1.43 -29.61 41.29
N LEU A 110 1.14 -28.30 41.34
CA LEU A 110 0.86 -27.59 42.59
C LEU A 110 -0.42 -28.08 43.29
N VAL A 111 -1.49 -28.34 42.53
CA VAL A 111 -2.76 -28.83 43.09
C VAL A 111 -2.62 -30.27 43.56
N ARG A 112 -1.85 -31.11 42.86
CA ARG A 112 -1.69 -32.52 43.21
C ARG A 112 -0.83 -32.73 44.45
N ASP A 113 0.07 -31.80 44.77
CA ASP A 113 0.88 -31.81 45.99
C ASP A 113 0.05 -31.51 47.26
N LYS A 114 -1.12 -30.85 47.10
CA LYS A 114 -2.07 -30.58 48.20
C LYS A 114 -3.03 -31.74 48.51
N TYR A 115 -3.08 -32.77 47.66
CA TYR A 115 -4.01 -33.91 47.78
C TYR A 115 -3.30 -35.26 48.04
N LYS A 116 -2.01 -35.22 48.39
CA LYS A 116 -1.32 -36.30 49.09
C LYS A 116 -1.16 -35.92 50.56
#